data_AF-A0A819H4E7-F1
#
_entry.id   AF-A0A819H4E7-F1
#
_cell.length_a   1.000
_cell.length_b   1.000
_cell.length_c   1.000
_cell.angle_alpha   90.00
_cell.angle_beta   90.00
_cell.angle_gamma   90.00
#
_symmetry.space_group_name_H-M   'P 1'
#
loop_
_entity.id
_entity.type
_entity.pdbx_description
1 polymer ?
#
loop_
_entity_poly.entity_id
_entity_poly.type
_entity_poly.pdbx_seq_one_letter_code
_entity_poly.pdbx_strand_id
1 'polypeptide(L)'
;LIGQFERIAEQAVRTPMSTAELMEIKAFLTKSKTQTIPDLEKLLVQAKDELIFLLDNTELPPADLRLNTNMFSWIERMPAAFEEHATIAKEKEEQFKEALTLKRERFVEELENYTKQVEELQEMGNIKELPRYHKKAQHIEQKLTQA
;
A
#
# COMPACT_ATOMS: atom_id res chain seq x y z
N LEU A 1 13.00 -24.24 2.04
CA LEU A 1 13.58 -23.18 2.90
C LEU A 1 13.83 -21.90 2.11
N ILE A 2 14.75 -21.92 1.14
CA ILE A 2 15.08 -20.74 0.29
C ILE A 2 13.84 -20.03 -0.29
N GLY A 3 12.94 -20.76 -0.95
CA GLY A 3 11.75 -20.15 -1.55
C GLY A 3 10.78 -19.46 -0.57
N GLN A 4 10.81 -19.81 0.73
CA GLN A 4 10.03 -19.07 1.73
C GLN A 4 10.68 -17.74 2.08
N PHE A 5 12.01 -17.70 2.24
CA PHE A 5 12.74 -16.45 2.44
C PHE A 5 12.61 -15.53 1.23
N GLU A 6 12.74 -16.06 0.01
CA GLU A 6 12.52 -15.31 -1.23
C GLU A 6 11.14 -14.69 -1.28
N ARG A 7 10.08 -15.45 -0.98
CA ARG A 7 8.71 -14.94 -0.97
C ARG A 7 8.50 -13.82 0.05
N ILE A 8 9.13 -13.90 1.23
CA ILE A 8 9.03 -12.83 2.23
C ILE A 8 9.79 -11.59 1.74
N ALA A 9 10.97 -11.76 1.18
CA ALA A 9 11.78 -10.66 0.64
C ALA A 9 11.08 -9.96 -0.54
N GLU A 10 10.48 -10.71 -1.46
CA GLU A 10 9.68 -10.17 -2.57
C GLU A 10 8.48 -9.35 -2.08
N GLN A 11 7.81 -9.80 -1.02
CA GLN A 11 6.72 -9.04 -0.41
C GLN A 11 7.23 -7.79 0.33
N ALA A 12 8.43 -7.84 0.90
CA ALA A 12 9.02 -6.71 1.60
C ALA A 12 9.29 -5.51 0.68
N VAL A 13 9.77 -5.79 -0.54
CA VAL A 13 10.07 -4.76 -1.56
C VAL A 13 8.85 -4.35 -2.39
N ARG A 14 7.70 -5.00 -2.21
CA ARG A 14 6.49 -4.68 -2.98
C ARG A 14 5.97 -3.30 -2.60
N THR A 15 5.83 -2.43 -3.59
CA THR A 15 5.26 -1.10 -3.41
C THR A 15 3.72 -1.19 -3.45
N PRO A 16 3.01 -0.83 -2.35
CA PRO A 16 1.55 -0.88 -2.34
C PRO A 16 0.93 0.21 -3.20
N MET A 17 -0.13 -0.13 -3.92
CA MET A 17 -0.91 0.78 -4.78
C MET A 17 -2.14 1.36 -4.08
N SER A 18 -2.55 0.79 -2.94
CA SER A 18 -3.70 1.26 -2.17
C SER A 18 -3.48 1.13 -0.66
N THR A 19 -4.30 1.83 0.12
CA THR A 19 -4.29 1.70 1.59
C THR A 19 -4.65 0.29 2.04
N ALA A 20 -5.59 -0.38 1.37
CA ALA A 20 -5.95 -1.76 1.68
C ALA A 20 -4.76 -2.71 1.48
N GLU A 21 -4.08 -2.58 0.34
CA GLU A 21 -2.91 -3.38 0.02
C GLU A 21 -1.74 -3.10 0.99
N LEU A 22 -1.51 -1.83 1.36
CA LEU A 22 -0.50 -1.47 2.36
C LEU A 22 -0.75 -2.18 3.71
N MET A 23 -2.01 -2.24 4.14
CA MET A 23 -2.38 -2.91 5.39
C MET A 23 -2.21 -4.43 5.30
N GLU A 24 -2.54 -5.04 4.17
CA GLU A 24 -2.31 -6.47 3.92
C GLU A 24 -0.82 -6.83 3.95
N ILE A 25 0.03 -6.07 3.25
CA ILE A 25 1.48 -6.30 3.23
C ILE A 25 2.06 -6.13 4.65
N LYS A 26 1.68 -5.07 5.37
CA LYS A 26 2.11 -4.85 6.77
C LYS A 26 1.73 -6.03 7.67
N ALA A 27 0.50 -6.54 7.56
CA ALA A 27 0.04 -7.68 8.34
C ALA A 27 0.82 -8.96 8.00
N PHE A 28 1.03 -9.23 6.71
CA PHE A 28 1.79 -10.38 6.23
C PHE A 28 3.25 -10.35 6.74
N LEU A 29 3.93 -9.20 6.64
CA LEU A 29 5.33 -9.10 7.06
C LEU A 29 5.49 -9.08 8.57
N THR A 30 4.53 -8.52 9.31
CA THR A 30 4.49 -8.61 10.77
C THR A 30 4.35 -10.07 11.22
N LYS A 31 3.43 -10.82 10.61
CA LYS A 31 3.28 -12.27 10.85
C LYS A 31 4.56 -13.03 10.48
N SER A 32 5.14 -12.70 9.32
CA SER A 32 6.36 -13.34 8.85
C SER A 32 7.51 -13.13 9.83
N LYS A 33 7.70 -11.90 10.33
CA LYS A 33 8.76 -11.55 11.30
C LYS A 33 8.56 -12.24 12.65
N THR A 34 7.32 -12.38 13.11
CA THR A 34 7.03 -12.88 14.47
C THR A 34 6.87 -14.39 14.56
N GLN A 35 6.50 -15.06 13.47
CA GLN A 35 6.21 -16.49 13.44
C GLN A 35 7.07 -17.21 12.41
N THR A 36 6.95 -16.81 11.14
CA THR A 36 7.54 -17.58 10.03
C THR A 36 9.07 -17.57 10.04
N ILE A 37 9.72 -16.43 10.30
CA ILE A 37 11.18 -16.33 10.37
C ILE A 37 11.74 -17.17 11.52
N PRO A 38 11.24 -17.06 12.78
CA PRO A 38 11.67 -17.94 13.87
C PRO A 38 11.53 -19.44 13.56
N ASP A 39 10.46 -19.84 12.86
CA ASP A 39 10.26 -21.25 12.49
C ASP A 39 11.22 -21.69 11.37
N LEU A 40 11.49 -20.81 10.40
CA LEU A 40 12.50 -21.06 9.37
C LEU A 40 13.92 -21.15 9.95
N GLU A 41 14.25 -20.34 10.96
CA GLU A 41 15.53 -20.40 11.66
C GLU A 41 15.73 -21.74 12.37
N LYS A 42 14.70 -22.28 13.03
CA LYS A 42 14.76 -23.62 13.65
C LYS A 42 15.02 -24.71 12.62
N LEU A 43 14.32 -24.67 11.48
CA LEU A 43 14.55 -25.60 10.37
C LEU A 43 15.96 -25.46 9.78
N LEU A 44 16.49 -24.24 9.77
CA LEU A 44 17.86 -23.98 9.30
C LEU A 44 18.90 -24.60 10.22
N VAL A 45 18.68 -24.54 11.55
CA VAL A 45 19.55 -25.20 12.53
C VAL A 45 19.55 -26.72 12.33
N GLN A 46 18.38 -27.33 12.10
CA GLN A 46 18.28 -28.76 11.79
C GLN A 46 19.04 -29.11 10.50
N ALA A 47 18.82 -28.33 9.43
CA ALA A 47 19.51 -28.52 8.16
C ALA A 47 21.04 -28.34 8.29
N LYS A 48 21.51 -27.46 9.18
CA LYS A 48 22.94 -27.30 9.49
C LYS A 48 23.51 -28.56 10.15
N ASP A 49 22.82 -29.13 11.13
CA ASP A 49 23.28 -30.33 11.83
C ASP A 49 23.32 -31.55 10.89
N GLU A 50 22.32 -31.69 10.01
CA GLU A 50 22.31 -32.69 8.94
C GLU A 50 23.45 -32.48 7.94
N LEU A 51 23.74 -31.24 7.56
CA LEU A 51 24.85 -30.93 6.65
C LEU A 51 26.20 -31.27 7.25
N ILE A 52 26.42 -30.97 8.54
CA ILE A 52 27.65 -31.35 9.26
C ILE A 52 27.83 -32.86 9.22
N PHE A 53 26.77 -33.62 9.52
CA PHE A 53 26.81 -35.08 9.44
C PHE A 53 27.16 -35.57 8.02
N LEU A 54 26.57 -34.98 6.98
CA LEU A 54 26.87 -35.35 5.59
C LEU A 54 28.31 -35.04 5.22
N LEU A 55 28.86 -33.90 5.65
CA LEU A 55 30.24 -33.52 5.40
C LEU A 55 31.25 -34.48 6.06
N ASP A 56 30.90 -35.05 7.22
CA ASP A 56 31.74 -36.04 7.91
C ASP A 56 31.73 -37.43 7.23
N ASN A 57 30.72 -37.71 6.40
CA ASN A 57 30.49 -39.04 5.83
C ASN A 57 30.53 -39.10 4.29
N THR A 58 30.54 -37.96 3.60
CA THR A 58 30.44 -37.88 2.14
C THR A 58 31.18 -36.66 1.59
N GLU A 59 31.74 -36.79 0.38
CA GLU A 59 32.22 -35.64 -0.39
C GLU A 59 31.04 -34.97 -1.12
N LEU A 60 30.69 -33.76 -0.69
CA LEU A 60 29.61 -33.00 -1.33
C LEU A 60 30.09 -32.27 -2.58
N PRO A 61 29.33 -32.32 -3.69
CA PRO A 61 29.61 -31.52 -4.88
C PRO A 61 29.67 -30.02 -4.58
N PRO A 62 30.52 -29.24 -5.29
CA PRO A 62 30.57 -27.78 -5.14
C PRO A 62 29.22 -27.07 -5.38
N ALA A 63 28.34 -27.65 -6.20
CA ALA A 63 27.00 -27.12 -6.44
C ALA A 63 26.13 -27.15 -5.17
N ASP A 64 26.19 -28.24 -4.41
CA ASP A 64 25.38 -28.43 -3.20
C ASP A 64 25.92 -27.58 -2.06
N LEU A 65 27.25 -27.43 -1.95
CA LEU A 65 27.88 -26.49 -1.02
C LEU A 65 27.40 -25.06 -1.28
N ARG A 66 27.38 -24.60 -2.54
CA ARG A 66 26.88 -23.26 -2.90
C ARG A 66 25.42 -23.09 -2.55
N LEU A 67 24.59 -24.11 -2.77
CA LEU A 67 23.16 -24.05 -2.47
C LEU A 67 22.93 -23.90 -0.96
N ASN A 68 23.68 -24.65 -0.16
CA ASN A 68 23.66 -24.54 1.30
C ASN A 68 24.16 -23.17 1.76
N THR A 69 25.28 -22.66 1.22
CA THR A 69 25.77 -21.31 1.53
C THR A 69 24.71 -20.24 1.22
N ASN A 70 24.05 -20.33 0.07
CA ASN A 70 22.97 -19.41 -0.29
C ASN A 70 21.80 -19.51 0.71
N MET A 71 21.41 -20.73 1.09
CA MET A 71 20.37 -20.96 2.10
C MET A 71 20.68 -20.28 3.44
N PHE A 72 21.92 -20.43 3.94
CA PHE A 72 22.32 -19.83 5.21
C PHE A 72 22.44 -18.31 5.15
N SER A 73 22.81 -17.75 3.98
CA SER A 73 22.93 -16.30 3.80
C SER A 73 21.60 -15.54 3.98
N TRP A 74 20.46 -16.21 3.87
CA TRP A 74 19.16 -15.55 3.99
C TRP A 74 18.90 -14.96 5.38
N ILE A 75 19.40 -15.58 6.46
CA ILE A 75 19.24 -15.02 7.82
C ILE A 75 19.85 -13.62 7.91
N GLU A 76 21.04 -13.43 7.33
CA GLU A 76 21.73 -12.13 7.36
C GLU A 76 21.05 -11.09 6.47
N ARG A 77 20.40 -11.53 5.39
CA ARG A 77 19.71 -10.66 4.42
C ARG A 77 18.33 -10.20 4.89
N MET A 78 17.64 -11.00 5.69
CA MET A 78 16.25 -10.71 6.09
C MET A 78 16.06 -9.39 6.85
N PRO A 79 16.93 -9.00 7.81
CA PRO A 79 16.80 -7.71 8.50
C PRO A 79 16.76 -6.51 7.54
N ALA A 80 17.65 -6.50 6.55
CA ALA A 80 17.71 -5.42 5.55
C ALA A 80 16.42 -5.35 4.71
N ALA A 81 15.87 -6.50 4.31
CA ALA A 81 14.60 -6.54 3.59
C ALA A 81 13.43 -5.97 4.43
N PHE A 82 13.39 -6.25 5.73
CA PHE A 82 12.35 -5.69 6.62
C PHE A 82 12.52 -4.19 6.85
N GLU A 83 13.75 -3.68 6.90
CA GLU A 83 14.03 -2.25 7.01
C GLU A 83 13.63 -1.49 5.74
N GLU A 84 13.92 -2.06 4.57
CA GLU A 84 13.48 -1.54 3.29
C GLU A 84 11.95 -1.47 3.21
N HIS A 85 11.25 -2.53 3.64
CA HIS A 85 9.79 -2.51 3.74
C HIS A 85 9.28 -1.39 4.66
N ALA A 86 9.90 -1.21 5.83
CA ALA A 86 9.50 -0.17 6.78
C ALA A 86 9.61 1.24 6.15
N THR A 87 10.65 1.46 5.35
CA THR A 87 10.86 2.70 4.59
C THR A 87 9.76 2.91 3.56
N ILE A 88 9.52 1.91 2.67
CA ILE A 88 8.48 1.97 1.63
C ILE A 88 7.10 2.20 2.24
N ALA A 89 6.78 1.46 3.31
CA ALA A 89 5.49 1.53 3.98
C ALA A 89 5.25 2.90 4.60
N LYS A 90 6.28 3.51 5.21
CA LYS A 90 6.20 4.86 5.79
C LYS A 90 5.94 5.92 4.70
N GLU A 91 6.71 5.88 3.62
CA GLU A 91 6.57 6.82 2.51
C GLU A 91 5.18 6.73 1.87
N LYS A 92 4.69 5.51 1.60
CA LYS A 92 3.35 5.31 1.04
C LYS A 92 2.23 5.71 1.98
N GLU A 93 2.39 5.47 3.27
CA GLU A 93 1.43 5.92 4.28
C GLU A 93 1.29 7.44 4.31
N GLU A 94 2.40 8.18 4.20
CA GLU A 94 2.41 9.64 4.10
C GLU A 94 1.70 10.11 2.83
N GLN A 95 2.07 9.56 1.66
CA GLN A 95 1.43 9.88 0.38
C GLN A 95 -0.08 9.65 0.40
N PHE A 96 -0.54 8.52 0.98
CA PHE A 96 -1.97 8.24 1.08
C PHE A 96 -2.69 9.19 2.05
N LYS A 97 -2.07 9.57 3.16
CA LYS A 97 -2.64 10.55 4.11
C LYS A 97 -2.75 11.94 3.50
N GLU A 98 -1.75 12.38 2.75
CA GLU A 98 -1.77 13.65 2.03
C GLU A 98 -2.87 13.66 0.97
N ALA A 99 -2.97 12.60 0.16
CA ALA A 99 -4.02 12.48 -0.85
C ALA A 99 -5.43 12.51 -0.24
N LEU A 100 -5.63 11.84 0.90
CA LEU A 100 -6.89 11.87 1.65
C LEU A 100 -7.19 13.26 2.20
N THR A 101 -6.17 13.96 2.70
CA THR A 101 -6.29 15.33 3.23
C THR A 101 -6.74 16.29 2.14
N LEU A 102 -6.09 16.26 0.97
CA LEU A 102 -6.47 17.07 -0.18
C LEU A 102 -7.90 16.77 -0.65
N LYS A 103 -8.28 15.48 -0.70
CA LYS A 103 -9.63 15.08 -1.10
C LYS A 103 -10.69 15.62 -0.13
N ARG A 104 -10.39 15.59 1.18
CA ARG A 104 -11.26 16.17 2.21
C ARG A 104 -11.39 17.68 2.05
N GLU A 105 -10.29 18.39 1.83
CA GLU A 105 -10.29 19.86 1.64
C GLU A 105 -11.15 20.28 0.45
N ARG A 106 -10.98 19.61 -0.70
CA ARG A 106 -11.82 19.84 -1.88
C ARG A 106 -13.30 19.59 -1.61
N PHE A 107 -13.61 18.54 -0.88
CA PHE A 107 -15.00 18.23 -0.53
C PHE A 107 -15.61 19.30 0.39
N VAL A 108 -14.83 19.86 1.32
CA VAL A 108 -15.28 20.98 2.16
C VAL A 108 -15.54 22.23 1.30
N GLU A 109 -14.64 22.56 0.37
CA GLU A 109 -14.83 23.68 -0.57
C GLU A 109 -16.09 23.50 -1.43
N GLU A 110 -16.34 22.28 -1.92
CA GLU A 110 -17.58 21.95 -2.65
C GLU A 110 -18.83 22.17 -1.78
N LEU A 111 -18.81 21.72 -0.52
CA LEU A 111 -19.91 21.92 0.43
C LEU A 111 -20.15 23.40 0.75
N GLU A 112 -19.10 24.19 0.92
CA GLU A 112 -19.22 25.64 1.11
C GLU A 112 -19.84 26.31 -0.13
N ASN A 113 -19.45 25.88 -1.33
CA ASN A 113 -20.04 26.38 -2.57
C ASN A 113 -21.53 25.99 -2.69
N TYR A 114 -21.90 24.76 -2.36
CA TYR A 114 -23.31 24.34 -2.31
C TYR A 114 -24.10 25.14 -1.27
N THR A 115 -23.49 25.42 -0.11
CA THR A 115 -24.13 26.22 0.95
C THR A 115 -24.45 27.62 0.43
N LYS A 116 -23.50 28.30 -0.21
CA LYS A 116 -23.72 29.61 -0.85
C LYS A 116 -24.82 29.55 -1.90
N GLN A 117 -24.84 28.53 -2.74
CA GLN A 117 -25.90 28.36 -3.75
C GLN A 117 -27.29 28.19 -3.12
N VAL A 118 -27.39 27.45 -2.01
CA VAL A 118 -28.65 27.28 -1.26
C VAL A 118 -29.08 28.61 -0.62
N GLU A 119 -28.17 29.37 -0.03
CA GLU A 119 -28.45 30.71 0.51
C GLU A 119 -28.93 31.68 -0.59
N GLU A 120 -28.25 31.71 -1.74
CA GLU A 120 -28.70 32.50 -2.90
C GLU A 120 -30.10 32.08 -3.38
N LEU A 121 -30.41 30.77 -3.38
CA LEU A 121 -31.73 30.25 -3.72
C LEU A 121 -32.80 30.68 -2.71
N GLN A 122 -32.47 30.78 -1.42
CA GLN A 122 -33.38 31.33 -0.42
C GLN A 122 -33.68 32.82 -0.67
N GLU A 123 -32.70 33.58 -1.18
CA GLU A 123 -32.91 34.96 -1.64
C GLU A 123 -33.70 35.05 -2.95
N MET A 124 -33.79 33.97 -3.74
CA MET A 124 -34.63 33.89 -4.95
C MET A 124 -36.15 33.84 -4.70
N GLY A 125 -36.60 34.12 -3.47
CA GLY A 125 -37.98 34.51 -3.17
C GLY A 125 -38.29 35.99 -3.44
N ASN A 126 -37.29 36.80 -3.80
CA ASN A 126 -37.48 38.22 -4.06
C ASN A 126 -38.14 38.45 -5.43
N ILE A 127 -39.43 38.79 -5.45
CA ILE A 127 -40.23 39.10 -6.65
C ILE A 127 -39.55 40.17 -7.54
N LYS A 128 -38.68 41.02 -6.98
CA LYS A 128 -37.92 42.03 -7.74
C LYS A 128 -36.81 41.44 -8.61
N GLU A 129 -36.30 40.24 -8.31
CA GLU A 129 -35.28 39.54 -9.09
C GLU A 129 -35.87 38.58 -10.14
N LEU A 130 -37.19 38.45 -10.21
CA LEU A 130 -37.91 37.63 -11.20
C LEU A 130 -37.44 37.83 -12.66
N PRO A 131 -37.11 39.07 -13.12
CA PRO A 131 -36.58 39.28 -14.47
C PRO A 131 -35.21 38.63 -14.70
N ARG A 132 -34.38 38.53 -13.66
CA ARG A 132 -33.06 37.88 -13.70
C ARG A 132 -33.21 36.36 -13.78
N TYR A 133 -34.13 35.78 -13.01
CA TYR A 133 -34.44 34.34 -13.08
C TYR A 133 -35.04 33.95 -14.42
N HIS A 134 -35.92 34.79 -14.99
CA HIS A 134 -36.47 34.59 -16.32
C HIS A 134 -35.39 34.55 -17.41
N LYS A 135 -34.42 35.49 -17.39
CA LYS A 135 -33.29 35.47 -18.34
C LYS A 135 -32.42 34.22 -18.20
N LYS A 136 -32.17 33.77 -16.97
CA LYS A 136 -31.37 32.57 -16.70
C LYS A 136 -32.08 31.31 -17.23
N ALA A 137 -33.40 31.22 -17.04
CA ALA A 137 -34.23 30.14 -17.58
C ALA A 137 -34.23 30.12 -19.12
N GLN A 138 -34.43 31.27 -19.77
CA GLN A 138 -34.36 31.38 -21.24
C GLN A 138 -33.00 30.94 -21.81
N HIS A 139 -31.91 31.27 -21.13
CA HIS A 139 -30.57 30.85 -21.56
C HIS A 139 -30.36 29.34 -21.45
N ILE A 140 -30.89 28.71 -20.40
CA ILE A 140 -30.86 27.24 -20.24
C ILE A 140 -31.73 26.57 -21.30
N GLU A 141 -32.93 27.11 -21.56
CA GLU A 141 -33.84 26.61 -22.59
C GLU A 141 -33.20 26.65 -23.99
N GLN A 142 -32.58 27.77 -24.38
CA GLN A 142 -31.85 27.88 -25.65
C GLN A 142 -30.72 26.86 -25.77
N LYS A 143 -29.98 26.61 -24.69
CA LYS A 143 -28.93 25.58 -24.68
C LYS A 143 -29.49 24.17 -24.83
N LEU A 144 -30.67 23.91 -24.28
CA LEU A 144 -31.35 22.63 -24.41
C LEU A 144 -32.02 22.43 -25.78
N THR A 145 -32.44 23.50 -26.47
CA THR A 145 -33.01 23.40 -27.84
C THR A 145 -31.94 23.37 -28.94
N GLN A 146 -30.72 23.78 -28.63
CA GLN A 146 -29.56 23.68 -29.53
C GLN A 146 -28.80 22.35 -29.39
N ALA A 147 -29.13 21.52 -28.40
CA ALA A 147 -28.68 20.15 -28.25
C ALA A 147 -29.65 19.18 -28.93
#